data_AF-A4E792-F1
#
_entry.id   AF-A4E792-F1
#
_cell.length_a   1.000
_cell.length_b   1.000
_cell.length_c   1.000
_cell.angle_alpha   90.00
_cell.angle_beta   90.00
_cell.angle_gamma   90.00
#
_symmetry.space_group_name_H-M   'P 1'
#
loop_
_entity.id
_entity.type
_entity.pdbx_description
1 polymer ?
#
loop_
_entity_poly.entity_id
_entity_poly.type
_entity_poly.pdbx_seq_one_letter_code
_entity_poly.pdbx_strand_id
1 'polypeptide(L)'
;MAALQVLDGELWQWDTGREVEVVGCEQVHFAKSTTGTCYTVAVANGKAKIPDELLQAAGRVYAWAYITDEAYGGRTRIEALWDVKRRAKPAEYIYEPSDQRTIKDAETARDEAKAAQKAAEAARDKAVAAEVKGARATTLASGSEATAAMEGNVLVVGVPKGDALRYSDLTAEQIAELKKPATDAAAGVNKVNNEFKQLKASVETAEKDRADAEAGRKEKETERGRNETERKKAEAGRKTAEQKREQDSTKALADAQAALKDAKTAALNYQSIIDSAAAVTALGLKKVNGKICQMRKVGA
;
A
#
# COMPACT_ATOMS: atom_id res chain seq x y z
N MET A 1 35.27 -10.57 -45.77
CA MET A 1 34.13 -10.55 -44.81
C MET A 1 34.71 -10.97 -43.47
N ALA A 2 34.65 -10.11 -42.45
CA ALA A 2 35.12 -10.49 -41.13
C ALA A 2 33.99 -11.28 -40.46
N ALA A 3 34.27 -12.51 -40.05
CA ALA A 3 33.29 -13.38 -39.42
C ALA A 3 33.82 -13.78 -38.04
N LEU A 4 32.98 -13.66 -37.02
CA LEU A 4 33.23 -14.26 -35.72
C LEU A 4 32.67 -15.68 -35.80
N GLN A 5 33.55 -16.68 -35.90
CA GLN A 5 33.14 -18.08 -36.04
C GLN A 5 33.68 -18.89 -34.87
N VAL A 6 32.82 -19.75 -34.32
CA VAL A 6 33.23 -20.78 -33.36
C VAL A 6 34.00 -21.82 -34.16
N LEU A 7 35.23 -22.13 -33.75
CA LEU A 7 36.13 -23.02 -34.49
C LEU A 7 35.60 -24.46 -34.60
N ASP A 8 34.82 -24.92 -33.61
CA ASP A 8 34.42 -26.33 -33.46
C ASP A 8 32.88 -26.53 -33.42
N GLY A 9 32.13 -25.80 -34.25
CA GLY A 9 30.70 -26.04 -34.47
C GLY A 9 29.75 -25.53 -33.36
N GLU A 10 28.62 -26.21 -33.16
CA GLU A 10 27.57 -25.80 -32.22
C GLU A 10 28.05 -25.82 -30.76
N LEU A 11 27.61 -24.84 -29.96
CA LEU A 11 27.93 -24.73 -28.55
C LEU A 11 26.98 -25.58 -27.69
N TRP A 12 27.54 -26.37 -26.78
CA TRP A 12 26.78 -27.18 -25.83
C TRP A 12 27.04 -26.79 -24.39
N GLN A 13 26.07 -27.08 -23.54
CA GLN A 13 26.22 -26.91 -22.12
C GLN A 13 27.36 -27.81 -21.60
N TRP A 14 28.21 -27.26 -20.72
CA TRP A 14 29.39 -27.93 -20.15
C TRP A 14 30.57 -28.14 -21.11
N ASP A 15 30.56 -27.50 -22.27
CA ASP A 15 31.75 -27.43 -23.10
C ASP A 15 32.84 -26.60 -22.40
N THR A 16 34.08 -27.05 -22.50
CA THR A 16 35.25 -26.36 -21.96
C THR A 16 36.22 -26.01 -23.08
N GLY A 17 36.92 -24.87 -22.93
CA GLY A 17 38.02 -24.52 -23.82
C GLY A 17 37.61 -24.18 -25.26
N ARG A 18 36.37 -23.77 -25.49
CA ARG A 18 35.91 -23.35 -26.82
C ARG A 18 36.58 -22.04 -27.23
N GLU A 19 37.03 -21.96 -28.47
CA GLU A 19 37.69 -20.77 -29.03
C GLU A 19 36.88 -20.20 -30.20
N VAL A 20 36.93 -18.87 -30.34
CA VAL A 20 36.41 -18.16 -31.52
C VAL A 20 37.57 -17.53 -32.27
N GLU A 21 37.54 -17.65 -33.59
CA GLU A 21 38.50 -16.99 -34.46
C GLU A 21 38.03 -15.57 -34.76
N VAL A 22 38.93 -14.60 -34.58
CA VAL A 22 38.65 -13.18 -34.74
C VAL A 22 39.76 -12.52 -35.54
N VAL A 23 39.43 -12.02 -36.73
CA VAL A 23 40.38 -11.37 -37.61
C VAL A 23 40.35 -9.85 -37.40
N GLY A 24 41.46 -9.30 -36.90
CA GLY A 24 41.69 -7.85 -36.82
C GLY A 24 40.94 -7.13 -35.70
N CYS A 25 40.82 -7.75 -34.52
CA CYS A 25 40.29 -7.14 -33.29
C CYS A 25 41.18 -7.47 -32.08
N GLU A 26 41.22 -6.57 -31.09
CA GLU A 26 42.07 -6.69 -29.90
C GLU A 26 41.33 -7.36 -28.73
N GLN A 27 40.01 -7.16 -28.65
CA GLN A 27 39.19 -7.65 -27.54
C GLN A 27 37.87 -8.20 -28.05
N VAL A 28 37.33 -9.21 -27.36
CA VAL A 28 35.98 -9.74 -27.58
C VAL A 28 35.22 -9.66 -26.28
N HIS A 29 34.04 -9.04 -26.34
CA HIS A 29 33.13 -8.92 -25.23
C HIS A 29 32.06 -10.00 -25.39
N PHE A 30 31.97 -10.91 -24.45
CA PHE A 30 30.93 -11.93 -24.41
C PHE A 30 29.88 -11.56 -23.37
N ALA A 31 28.61 -11.69 -23.69
CA ALA A 31 27.55 -11.59 -22.69
C ALA A 31 26.50 -12.66 -22.89
N LYS A 32 25.86 -13.03 -21.80
CA LYS A 32 24.74 -13.97 -21.84
C LYS A 32 23.53 -13.36 -21.16
N SER A 33 22.44 -13.30 -21.90
CA SER A 33 21.19 -12.70 -21.43
C SER A 33 20.60 -13.46 -20.23
N THR A 34 20.76 -14.78 -20.18
CA THR A 34 20.17 -15.63 -19.15
C THR A 34 20.83 -15.47 -17.77
N THR A 35 22.13 -15.24 -17.73
CA THR A 35 22.89 -15.07 -16.46
C THR A 35 23.17 -13.60 -16.15
N GLY A 36 22.96 -12.68 -17.11
CA GLY A 36 23.24 -11.25 -16.95
C GLY A 36 24.74 -10.93 -16.82
N THR A 37 25.61 -11.90 -17.09
CA THR A 37 27.06 -11.79 -16.93
C THR A 37 27.70 -11.36 -18.24
N CYS A 38 28.61 -10.40 -18.18
CA CYS A 38 29.47 -10.00 -19.28
C CYS A 38 30.94 -10.29 -18.94
N TYR A 39 31.70 -10.67 -19.96
CA TYR A 39 33.10 -11.03 -19.87
C TYR A 39 33.86 -10.33 -20.99
N THR A 40 35.01 -9.75 -20.65
CA THR A 40 35.92 -9.16 -21.63
C THR A 40 37.13 -10.07 -21.75
N VAL A 41 37.38 -10.58 -22.96
CA VAL A 41 38.48 -11.50 -23.25
C VAL A 41 39.41 -10.84 -24.26
N ALA A 42 40.71 -10.79 -23.93
CA ALA A 42 41.74 -10.32 -24.86
C ALA A 42 41.96 -11.36 -25.97
N VAL A 43 42.11 -10.90 -27.21
CA VAL A 43 42.42 -11.77 -28.36
C VAL A 43 43.92 -12.05 -28.36
N ALA A 44 44.30 -13.31 -28.21
CA ALA A 44 45.69 -13.77 -28.33
C ALA A 44 45.83 -14.61 -29.61
N ASN A 45 46.79 -14.27 -30.47
CA ASN A 45 47.04 -14.98 -31.74
C ASN A 45 45.81 -15.10 -32.66
N GLY A 46 44.95 -14.07 -32.71
CA GLY A 46 43.74 -14.07 -33.54
C GLY A 46 42.61 -14.97 -33.01
N LYS A 47 42.73 -15.48 -31.78
CA LYS A 47 41.73 -16.31 -31.12
C LYS A 47 41.32 -15.73 -29.77
N ALA A 48 40.04 -15.88 -29.43
CA ALA A 48 39.54 -15.58 -28.10
C ALA A 48 38.89 -16.83 -27.50
N LYS A 49 39.23 -17.15 -26.26
CA LYS A 49 38.62 -18.25 -25.51
C LYS A 49 37.24 -17.82 -25.03
N ILE A 50 36.20 -18.60 -25.33
CA ILE A 50 34.86 -18.39 -24.77
C ILE A 50 34.93 -18.79 -23.28
N PRO A 51 34.53 -17.92 -22.34
CA PRO A 51 34.47 -18.27 -20.92
C PRO A 51 33.55 -19.46 -20.67
N ASP A 52 34.07 -20.50 -20.02
CA ASP A 52 33.34 -21.75 -19.75
C ASP A 52 32.11 -21.48 -18.85
N GLU A 53 32.13 -20.43 -18.03
CA GLU A 53 31.01 -19.96 -17.21
C GLU A 53 29.78 -19.59 -18.05
N LEU A 54 30.00 -19.05 -19.25
CA LEU A 54 28.92 -18.76 -20.21
C LEU A 54 28.34 -20.03 -20.83
N LEU A 55 29.03 -21.17 -20.74
CA LEU A 55 28.61 -22.46 -21.27
C LEU A 55 28.01 -23.38 -20.19
N GLN A 56 27.99 -22.98 -18.92
CA GLN A 56 27.39 -23.78 -17.83
C GLN A 56 25.85 -23.77 -17.82
N ALA A 57 25.21 -22.81 -18.48
CA ALA A 57 23.76 -22.74 -18.65
C ALA A 57 23.36 -22.91 -20.12
N ALA A 58 22.16 -23.39 -20.42
CA ALA A 58 21.61 -23.27 -21.77
C ALA A 58 21.13 -21.82 -22.02
N GLY A 59 21.27 -21.31 -23.24
CA GLY A 59 20.81 -19.96 -23.59
C GLY A 59 21.66 -19.25 -24.64
N ARG A 60 21.26 -18.03 -25.00
CA ARG A 60 21.92 -17.21 -26.03
C ARG A 60 23.16 -16.51 -25.49
N VAL A 61 24.27 -16.72 -26.18
CA VAL A 61 25.53 -16.01 -25.96
C VAL A 61 25.72 -15.01 -27.09
N TYR A 62 25.94 -13.76 -26.70
CA TYR A 62 26.27 -12.63 -27.56
C TYR A 62 27.77 -12.40 -27.51
N ALA A 63 28.37 -12.12 -28.66
CA ALA A 63 29.77 -11.77 -28.75
C ALA A 63 29.97 -10.55 -29.65
N TRP A 64 30.72 -9.58 -29.13
CA TRP A 64 31.06 -8.34 -29.83
C TRP A 64 32.58 -8.20 -29.93
N ALA A 65 33.09 -8.17 -31.16
CA ALA A 65 34.50 -7.91 -31.40
C ALA A 65 34.77 -6.40 -31.38
N TYR A 66 35.71 -5.98 -30.55
CA TYR A 66 36.03 -4.59 -30.28
C TYR A 66 37.45 -4.25 -30.77
N ILE A 67 37.58 -3.07 -31.38
CA ILE A 67 38.86 -2.50 -31.82
C ILE A 67 39.05 -1.18 -31.10
N THR A 68 40.20 -1.02 -30.47
CA THR A 68 40.70 0.25 -29.92
C THR A 68 41.57 0.93 -30.98
N ASP A 69 41.07 2.00 -31.60
CA ASP A 69 41.83 2.83 -32.55
C ASP A 69 42.19 4.15 -31.85
N GLU A 70 43.48 4.51 -31.84
CA GLU A 70 43.99 5.74 -31.23
C GLU A 70 43.40 7.02 -31.85
N ALA A 71 42.87 6.95 -33.09
CA ALA A 71 42.35 8.12 -33.79
C ALA A 71 40.86 8.42 -33.55
N TYR A 72 40.04 7.43 -33.19
CA TYR A 72 38.56 7.58 -33.18
C TYR A 72 37.84 7.02 -31.95
N GLY A 73 38.56 6.47 -30.97
CA GLY A 73 37.94 5.79 -29.84
C GLY A 73 37.37 4.43 -30.25
N GLY A 74 37.38 3.46 -29.34
CA GLY A 74 37.14 2.09 -29.73
C GLY A 74 35.72 1.83 -30.26
N ARG A 75 35.62 0.95 -31.26
CA ARG A 75 34.35 0.61 -31.94
C ARG A 75 34.14 -0.89 -32.04
N THR A 76 32.88 -1.30 -31.94
CA THR A 76 32.43 -2.67 -32.21
C THR A 76 32.38 -2.92 -33.71
N ARG A 77 33.11 -3.92 -34.20
CA ARG A 77 33.21 -4.21 -35.65
C ARG A 77 32.32 -5.37 -36.10
N ILE A 78 32.12 -6.35 -35.22
CA ILE A 78 31.43 -7.62 -35.55
C ILE A 78 30.58 -8.01 -34.36
N GLU A 79 29.35 -8.45 -34.64
CA GLU A 79 28.44 -9.05 -33.68
C GLU A 79 28.14 -10.48 -34.13
N ALA A 80 28.17 -11.44 -33.20
CA ALA A 80 27.67 -12.78 -33.43
C ALA A 80 26.81 -13.26 -32.25
N LEU A 81 25.89 -14.15 -32.59
CA LEU A 81 24.93 -14.72 -31.67
C LEU A 81 24.94 -16.23 -31.84
N TRP A 82 25.08 -16.94 -30.72
CA TRP A 82 25.07 -18.40 -30.69
C TRP A 82 24.10 -18.92 -29.64
N ASP A 83 23.38 -19.99 -29.99
CA ASP A 83 22.50 -20.71 -29.07
C ASP A 83 23.26 -21.88 -28.44
N VAL A 84 23.42 -21.85 -27.11
CA VAL A 84 24.03 -22.96 -26.35
C VAL A 84 22.97 -24.02 -26.08
N LYS A 85 23.14 -25.21 -26.68
CA LYS A 85 22.21 -26.35 -26.54
C LYS A 85 22.36 -27.04 -25.18
N ARG A 86 21.24 -27.53 -24.64
CA ARG A 86 21.19 -28.19 -23.33
C ARG A 86 21.83 -29.58 -23.38
N ARG A 87 22.74 -29.89 -22.46
CA ARG A 87 23.40 -31.19 -22.30
C ARG A 87 23.38 -31.61 -20.82
N ALA A 88 23.19 -32.90 -20.54
CA ALA A 88 23.28 -33.43 -19.19
C ALA A 88 24.70 -33.25 -18.65
N LYS A 89 24.84 -32.82 -17.39
CA LYS A 89 26.14 -32.55 -16.75
C LYS A 89 26.99 -33.82 -16.78
N PRO A 90 28.15 -33.83 -17.48
CA PRO A 90 29.08 -34.95 -17.43
C PRO A 90 29.64 -35.09 -16.00
N ALA A 91 29.80 -36.32 -15.53
CA ALA A 91 30.30 -36.59 -14.17
C ALA A 91 31.77 -36.14 -13.96
N GLU A 92 32.48 -35.86 -15.05
CA GLU A 92 33.93 -35.62 -15.10
C GLU A 92 34.29 -34.15 -15.38
N TYR A 93 33.35 -33.22 -15.17
CA TYR A 93 33.58 -31.79 -15.40
C TYR A 93 34.50 -31.20 -14.32
N ILE A 94 35.73 -30.82 -14.71
CA ILE A 94 36.70 -30.11 -13.88
C ILE A 94 36.79 -28.65 -14.36
N TYR A 95 36.47 -27.72 -13.47
CA TYR A 95 36.54 -26.29 -13.71
C TYR A 95 37.90 -25.74 -13.30
N GLU A 96 38.64 -25.20 -14.26
CA GLU A 96 39.74 -24.28 -13.97
C GLU A 96 39.21 -22.84 -14.05
N PRO A 97 39.21 -22.08 -12.94
CA PRO A 97 38.78 -20.69 -12.95
C PRO A 97 39.56 -19.91 -14.00
N SER A 98 38.86 -19.33 -14.97
CA SER A 98 39.47 -18.32 -15.83
C SER A 98 39.97 -17.19 -14.93
N ASP A 99 41.23 -16.76 -15.08
CA ASP A 99 41.84 -15.74 -14.20
C ASP A 99 41.00 -14.45 -14.23
N GLN A 100 40.12 -14.30 -13.25
CA GLN A 100 39.33 -13.11 -13.07
C GLN A 100 40.21 -12.10 -12.35
N ARG A 101 40.60 -11.03 -13.02
CA ARG A 101 40.95 -9.79 -12.31
C ARG A 101 39.67 -9.28 -11.68
N THR A 102 39.41 -9.69 -10.46
CA THR A 102 38.24 -9.21 -9.72
C THR A 102 38.50 -7.76 -9.31
N ILE A 103 37.42 -7.01 -9.04
CA ILE A 103 37.53 -5.64 -8.52
C ILE A 103 38.40 -5.61 -7.25
N LYS A 104 38.38 -6.69 -6.44
CA LYS A 104 39.22 -6.84 -5.25
C LYS A 104 40.72 -6.90 -5.55
N ASP A 105 41.12 -7.51 -6.65
CA ASP A 105 42.53 -7.57 -7.05
C ASP A 105 43.02 -6.21 -7.55
N ALA A 106 42.14 -5.48 -8.26
CA ALA A 106 42.41 -4.10 -8.65
C ALA A 106 42.49 -3.16 -7.42
N GLU A 107 41.67 -3.39 -6.40
CA GLU A 107 41.72 -2.66 -5.12
C GLU A 107 43.01 -2.96 -4.35
N THR A 108 43.43 -4.22 -4.29
CA THR A 108 44.67 -4.64 -3.61
C THR A 108 45.90 -4.03 -4.28
N ALA A 109 45.97 -4.07 -5.61
CA ALA A 109 47.05 -3.44 -6.36
C ALA A 109 47.08 -1.92 -6.19
N ARG A 110 45.93 -1.27 -6.10
CA ARG A 110 45.84 0.18 -5.81
C ARG A 110 46.35 0.50 -4.41
N ASP A 111 45.98 -0.31 -3.43
CA ASP A 111 46.34 -0.08 -2.03
C ASP A 111 47.85 -0.35 -1.79
N GLU A 112 48.44 -1.34 -2.47
CA GLU A 112 49.89 -1.57 -2.51
C GLU A 112 50.64 -0.40 -3.18
N ALA A 113 50.14 0.11 -4.30
CA ALA A 113 50.71 1.28 -4.97
C ALA A 113 50.67 2.53 -4.07
N LYS A 114 49.57 2.70 -3.32
CA LYS A 114 49.41 3.81 -2.36
C LYS A 114 50.37 3.67 -1.17
N ALA A 115 50.60 2.46 -0.68
CA ALA A 115 51.58 2.18 0.36
C ALA A 115 53.02 2.47 -0.11
N ALA A 116 53.36 2.07 -1.34
CA ALA A 116 54.65 2.36 -1.95
C ALA A 116 54.88 3.87 -2.15
N GLN A 117 53.86 4.60 -2.60
CA GLN A 117 53.91 6.06 -2.74
C GLN A 117 54.16 6.74 -1.39
N LYS A 118 53.45 6.32 -0.34
CA LYS A 118 53.63 6.87 1.01
C LYS A 118 55.04 6.58 1.57
N ALA A 119 55.60 5.40 1.27
CA ALA A 119 56.96 5.07 1.66
C ALA A 119 58.01 5.92 0.91
N ALA A 120 57.78 6.19 -0.37
CA ALA A 120 58.64 7.07 -1.17
C ALA A 120 58.59 8.53 -0.69
N GLU A 121 57.42 9.04 -0.32
CA GLU A 121 57.27 10.37 0.30
C GLU A 121 58.00 10.44 1.65
N ALA A 122 57.83 9.44 2.53
CA ALA A 122 58.53 9.40 3.81
C ALA A 122 60.07 9.35 3.65
N ALA A 123 60.56 8.65 2.63
CA ALA A 123 61.99 8.62 2.30
C ALA A 123 62.48 9.98 1.77
N ARG A 124 61.68 10.65 0.94
CA ARG A 124 61.97 12.00 0.45
C ARG A 124 61.99 13.02 1.58
N ASP A 125 61.02 12.98 2.48
CA ASP A 125 60.98 13.89 3.65
C ASP A 125 62.19 13.68 4.55
N LYS A 126 62.64 12.43 4.74
CA LYS A 126 63.84 12.11 5.51
C LYS A 126 65.13 12.57 4.81
N ALA A 127 65.19 12.51 3.48
CA ALA A 127 66.31 13.03 2.69
C ALA A 127 66.36 14.56 2.72
N VAL A 128 65.21 15.23 2.56
CA VAL A 128 65.08 16.69 2.69
C VAL A 128 65.46 17.14 4.11
N ALA A 129 65.03 16.43 5.14
CA ALA A 129 65.42 16.72 6.52
C ALA A 129 66.93 16.54 6.78
N ALA A 130 67.61 15.68 6.01
CA ALA A 130 69.06 15.49 6.09
C ALA A 130 69.85 16.57 5.32
N GLU A 131 69.32 17.05 4.18
CA GLU A 131 69.94 18.08 3.35
C GLU A 131 69.78 19.49 3.95
N VAL A 132 68.71 19.75 4.72
CA VAL A 132 68.41 21.04 5.37
C VAL A 132 69.04 21.14 6.79
N LYS A 133 70.22 20.55 7.01
CA LYS A 133 70.92 20.63 8.30
C LYS A 133 71.66 21.96 8.44
N GLY A 134 70.94 23.08 8.43
CA GLY A 134 71.51 24.42 8.67
C GLY A 134 70.60 25.62 8.40
N ALA A 135 69.56 25.48 7.58
CA ALA A 135 68.60 26.54 7.31
C ALA A 135 67.26 26.21 7.99
N ARG A 136 66.82 27.05 8.93
CA ARG A 136 65.49 26.95 9.53
C ARG A 136 64.65 28.12 9.04
N ALA A 137 63.33 27.96 8.94
CA ALA A 137 62.42 29.07 8.69
C ALA A 137 61.23 28.96 9.63
N THR A 138 60.73 30.09 10.12
CA THR A 138 59.55 30.16 10.99
C THR A 138 58.70 31.35 10.61
N THR A 139 57.40 31.25 10.88
CA THR A 139 56.46 32.35 10.67
C THR A 139 56.16 33.09 11.97
N LEU A 140 55.95 34.40 11.88
CA LEU A 140 55.35 35.17 12.98
C LEU A 140 53.83 34.89 13.08
N ALA A 141 53.20 35.41 14.13
CA ALA A 141 51.76 35.27 14.33
C ALA A 141 50.95 35.88 13.17
N SER A 142 49.77 35.31 12.90
CA SER A 142 48.86 35.81 11.87
C SER A 142 48.48 37.29 12.12
N GLY A 143 48.68 38.13 11.10
CA GLY A 143 48.51 39.59 11.18
C GLY A 143 49.80 40.37 11.46
N SER A 144 50.96 39.72 11.39
CA SER A 144 52.27 40.40 11.41
C SER A 144 52.53 41.11 10.10
N GLU A 145 53.33 42.17 10.12
CA GLU A 145 53.73 42.90 8.92
C GLU A 145 54.46 42.00 7.93
N ALA A 146 54.35 42.29 6.63
CA ALA A 146 54.99 41.53 5.56
C ALA A 146 56.50 41.76 5.55
N THR A 147 57.21 41.07 6.43
CA THR A 147 58.66 41.18 6.61
C THR A 147 59.32 39.82 6.45
N ALA A 148 60.59 39.82 6.02
CA ALA A 148 61.44 38.63 6.00
C ALA A 148 62.80 39.04 6.57
N ALA A 149 63.19 38.43 7.68
CA ALA A 149 64.43 38.75 8.39
C ALA A 149 65.15 37.47 8.83
N MET A 150 66.49 37.52 8.89
CA MET A 150 67.29 36.44 9.45
C MET A 150 67.56 36.70 10.93
N GLU A 151 67.15 35.76 11.78
CA GLU A 151 67.48 35.74 13.21
C GLU A 151 68.38 34.52 13.48
N GLY A 152 69.69 34.78 13.56
CA GLY A 152 70.70 33.70 13.57
C GLY A 152 70.68 32.90 12.26
N ASN A 153 70.44 31.59 12.35
CA ASN A 153 70.31 30.68 11.20
C ASN A 153 68.85 30.40 10.79
N VAL A 154 67.89 31.22 11.27
CA VAL A 154 66.46 31.05 11.01
C VAL A 154 65.89 32.22 10.21
N LEU A 155 65.28 31.95 9.05
CA LEU A 155 64.50 32.94 8.29
C LEU A 155 63.11 33.10 8.93
N VAL A 156 62.86 34.26 9.52
CA VAL A 156 61.58 34.62 10.12
C VAL A 156 60.75 35.41 9.10
N VAL A 157 59.58 34.90 8.74
CA VAL A 157 58.66 35.53 7.76
C VAL A 157 57.36 35.96 8.44
N GLY A 158 56.97 37.22 8.24
CA GLY A 158 55.68 37.73 8.71
C GLY A 158 54.51 37.19 7.90
N VAL A 159 53.39 36.91 8.57
CA VAL A 159 52.14 36.45 7.94
C VAL A 159 51.12 37.59 7.98
N PRO A 160 51.07 38.45 6.94
CA PRO A 160 50.09 39.53 6.88
C PRO A 160 48.66 38.97 6.84
N LYS A 161 47.73 39.72 7.43
CA LYS A 161 46.30 39.46 7.22
C LYS A 161 46.02 39.67 5.74
N GLY A 162 45.70 38.60 5.03
CA GLY A 162 45.23 38.67 3.65
C GLY A 162 43.96 39.52 3.53
N ASP A 163 43.62 39.90 2.29
CA ASP A 163 42.43 40.69 2.03
C ASP A 163 41.15 39.97 2.49
N ALA A 164 40.20 40.75 3.00
CA ALA A 164 38.90 40.22 3.38
C ALA A 164 38.17 39.70 2.14
N LEU A 165 37.70 38.44 2.20
CA LEU A 165 36.92 37.83 1.14
C LEU A 165 35.69 38.69 0.82
N ARG A 166 35.51 38.99 -0.47
CA ARG A 166 34.35 39.69 -1.02
C ARG A 166 33.47 38.70 -1.76
N TYR A 167 32.20 39.08 -1.93
CA TYR A 167 31.25 38.25 -2.67
C TYR A 167 31.68 37.99 -4.13
N SER A 168 32.50 38.89 -4.70
CA SER A 168 33.13 38.74 -6.02
C SER A 168 34.16 37.62 -6.11
N ASP A 169 34.67 37.16 -4.97
CA ASP A 169 35.71 36.13 -4.90
C ASP A 169 35.09 34.72 -4.90
N LEU A 170 33.76 34.63 -4.86
CA LEU A 170 33.01 33.39 -4.93
C LEU A 170 32.62 33.05 -6.37
N THR A 171 32.72 31.77 -6.70
CA THR A 171 32.22 31.22 -7.96
C THR A 171 30.68 31.23 -7.99
N ALA A 172 30.11 31.16 -9.20
CA ALA A 172 28.66 31.12 -9.37
C ALA A 172 28.03 29.90 -8.67
N GLU A 173 28.74 28.77 -8.64
CA GLU A 173 28.35 27.54 -7.97
C GLU A 173 28.29 27.71 -6.45
N GLN A 174 29.29 28.33 -5.84
CA GLN A 174 29.31 28.62 -4.40
C GLN A 174 28.19 29.59 -3.99
N ILE A 175 27.93 30.59 -4.83
CA ILE A 175 26.82 31.53 -4.66
C ILE A 175 25.47 30.80 -4.74
N ALA A 176 25.31 29.86 -5.67
CA ALA A 176 24.11 29.05 -5.78
C ALA A 176 23.91 28.16 -4.55
N GLU A 177 24.98 27.54 -4.05
CA GLU A 177 24.95 26.70 -2.85
C GLU A 177 24.57 27.49 -1.59
N LEU A 178 25.10 28.70 -1.44
CA LEU A 178 24.71 29.63 -0.37
C LEU A 178 23.22 30.02 -0.44
N LYS A 179 22.60 30.01 -1.62
CA LYS A 179 21.19 30.35 -1.83
C LYS A 179 20.22 29.17 -1.65
N LYS A 180 20.69 27.92 -1.84
CA LYS A 180 19.86 26.71 -1.75
C LYS A 180 18.99 26.64 -0.49
N PRO A 181 19.51 26.87 0.74
CA PRO A 181 18.70 26.76 1.95
C PRO A 181 17.49 27.70 1.95
N ALA A 182 17.63 28.91 1.42
CA ALA A 182 16.54 29.88 1.31
C ALA A 182 15.51 29.45 0.25
N THR A 183 15.98 28.93 -0.89
CA THR A 183 15.10 28.41 -1.95
C THR A 183 14.32 27.18 -1.49
N ASP A 184 14.99 26.24 -0.82
CA ASP A 184 14.37 25.01 -0.31
C ASP A 184 13.37 25.32 0.80
N ALA A 185 13.67 26.27 1.69
CA ALA A 185 12.73 26.74 2.70
C ALA A 185 11.48 27.38 2.06
N ALA A 186 11.65 28.23 1.04
CA ALA A 186 10.53 28.83 0.32
C ALA A 186 9.65 27.77 -0.40
N ALA A 187 10.28 26.77 -1.02
CA ALA A 187 9.59 25.64 -1.63
C ALA A 187 8.81 24.82 -0.59
N GLY A 188 9.42 24.55 0.56
CA GLY A 188 8.78 23.87 1.69
C GLY A 188 7.54 24.60 2.21
N VAL A 189 7.63 25.91 2.41
CA VAL A 189 6.49 26.74 2.85
C VAL A 189 5.35 26.71 1.83
N ASN A 190 5.67 26.85 0.54
CA ASN A 190 4.65 26.81 -0.52
C ASN A 190 3.94 25.46 -0.58
N LYS A 191 4.69 24.36 -0.41
CA LYS A 191 4.13 23.01 -0.34
C LYS A 191 3.15 22.88 0.83
N VAL A 192 3.58 23.22 2.04
CA VAL A 192 2.75 23.14 3.25
C VAL A 192 1.50 24.01 3.13
N ASN A 193 1.62 25.22 2.55
CA ASN A 193 0.48 26.10 2.36
C ASN A 193 -0.56 25.53 1.39
N ASN A 194 -0.12 24.83 0.33
CA ASN A 194 -1.02 24.17 -0.60
C ASN A 194 -1.70 22.96 0.04
N GLU A 195 -0.96 22.13 0.78
CA GLU A 195 -1.52 21.00 1.54
C GLU A 195 -2.55 21.50 2.57
N PHE A 196 -2.26 22.60 3.27
CA PHE A 196 -3.17 23.19 4.24
C PHE A 196 -4.47 23.69 3.58
N LYS A 197 -4.38 24.34 2.40
CA LYS A 197 -5.57 24.76 1.64
C LYS A 197 -6.44 23.57 1.24
N GLN A 198 -5.82 22.50 0.76
CA GLN A 198 -6.54 21.27 0.40
C GLN A 198 -7.19 20.62 1.61
N LEU A 199 -6.46 20.51 2.72
CA LEU A 199 -6.98 19.96 3.96
C LEU A 199 -8.16 20.77 4.50
N LYS A 200 -8.07 22.10 4.47
CA LYS A 200 -9.14 22.99 4.88
C LYS A 200 -10.42 22.75 4.06
N ALA A 201 -10.31 22.70 2.73
CA ALA A 201 -11.45 22.41 1.86
C ALA A 201 -12.05 21.02 2.12
N SER A 202 -11.22 20.01 2.36
CA SER A 202 -11.67 18.67 2.71
C SER A 202 -12.41 18.64 4.05
N VAL A 203 -11.93 19.37 5.06
CA VAL A 203 -12.58 19.46 6.38
C VAL A 203 -13.91 20.19 6.28
N GLU A 204 -13.98 21.29 5.54
CA GLU A 204 -15.23 22.02 5.31
C GLU A 204 -16.28 21.14 4.65
N THR A 205 -15.88 20.31 3.67
CA THR A 205 -16.78 19.35 3.01
C THR A 205 -17.25 18.27 3.97
N ALA A 206 -16.32 17.64 4.70
CA ALA A 206 -16.64 16.58 5.65
C ALA A 206 -17.57 17.07 6.79
N GLU A 207 -17.37 18.30 7.26
CA GLU A 207 -18.20 18.88 8.30
C GLU A 207 -19.61 19.20 7.79
N LYS A 208 -19.74 19.63 6.53
CA LYS A 208 -21.03 19.80 5.87
C LYS A 208 -21.77 18.46 5.75
N ASP A 209 -21.10 17.42 5.30
CA ASP A 209 -21.69 16.08 5.16
C ASP A 209 -22.14 15.53 6.52
N ARG A 210 -21.33 15.72 7.57
CA ARG A 210 -21.68 15.36 8.95
C ARG A 210 -22.92 16.11 9.43
N ALA A 211 -23.02 17.41 9.15
CA ALA A 211 -24.16 18.23 9.52
C ALA A 211 -25.45 17.80 8.80
N ASP A 212 -25.37 17.54 7.49
CA ASP A 212 -26.50 17.09 6.67
C ASP A 212 -26.98 15.69 7.11
N ALA A 213 -26.04 14.77 7.43
CA ALA A 213 -26.37 13.46 7.97
C ALA A 213 -27.07 13.56 9.35
N GLU A 214 -26.59 14.44 10.23
CA GLU A 214 -27.20 14.66 11.54
C GLU A 214 -28.58 15.31 11.44
N ALA A 215 -28.79 16.20 10.47
CA ALA A 215 -30.12 16.75 10.17
C ALA A 215 -31.08 15.64 9.73
N GLY A 216 -30.66 14.77 8.79
CA GLY A 216 -31.46 13.63 8.35
C GLY A 216 -31.77 12.62 9.47
N ARG A 217 -30.84 12.41 10.41
CA ARG A 217 -31.08 11.58 11.60
C ARG A 217 -32.19 12.18 12.48
N LYS A 218 -32.16 13.50 12.72
CA LYS A 218 -33.17 14.21 13.53
C LYS A 218 -34.57 14.18 12.90
N GLU A 219 -34.66 14.30 11.58
CA GLU A 219 -35.93 14.18 10.85
C GLU A 219 -36.54 12.80 11.02
N LYS A 220 -35.74 11.73 10.83
CA LYS A 220 -36.18 10.35 11.05
C LYS A 220 -36.61 10.08 12.49
N GLU A 221 -35.91 10.63 13.47
CA GLU A 221 -36.29 10.49 14.88
C GLU A 221 -37.61 11.21 15.18
N THR A 222 -37.81 12.38 14.57
CA THR A 222 -39.08 13.12 14.67
C THR A 222 -40.24 12.35 14.05
N GLU A 223 -40.03 11.75 12.88
CA GLU A 223 -41.03 10.90 12.22
C GLU A 223 -41.36 9.66 13.05
N ARG A 224 -40.34 8.98 13.60
CA ARG A 224 -40.56 7.85 14.51
C ARG A 224 -41.40 8.26 15.72
N GLY A 225 -41.12 9.41 16.32
CA GLY A 225 -41.90 9.95 17.43
C GLY A 225 -43.37 10.22 17.07
N ARG A 226 -43.63 10.77 15.87
CA ARG A 226 -44.99 10.96 15.36
C ARG A 226 -45.71 9.62 15.15
N ASN A 227 -45.05 8.66 14.49
CA ASN A 227 -45.62 7.34 14.23
C ASN A 227 -45.96 6.59 15.53
N GLU A 228 -45.09 6.67 16.54
CA GLU A 228 -45.35 6.06 17.85
C GLU A 228 -46.52 6.74 18.57
N THR A 229 -46.68 8.05 18.41
CA THR A 229 -47.83 8.79 18.94
C THR A 229 -49.14 8.34 18.28
N GLU A 230 -49.15 8.21 16.95
CA GLU A 230 -50.33 7.73 16.21
C GLU A 230 -50.66 6.27 16.54
N ARG A 231 -49.65 5.41 16.66
CA ARG A 231 -49.83 4.01 17.11
C ARG A 231 -50.48 3.96 18.50
N LYS A 232 -50.05 4.82 19.44
CA LYS A 232 -50.66 4.91 20.78
C LYS A 232 -52.11 5.37 20.73
N LYS A 233 -52.44 6.36 19.89
CA LYS A 233 -53.83 6.81 19.70
C LYS A 233 -54.71 5.71 19.11
N ALA A 234 -54.22 5.01 18.08
CA ALA A 234 -54.93 3.90 17.46
C ALA A 234 -55.19 2.77 18.47
N GLU A 235 -54.19 2.41 19.28
CA GLU A 235 -54.33 1.39 20.32
C GLU A 235 -55.32 1.80 21.42
N ALA A 236 -55.34 3.09 21.81
CA ALA A 236 -56.35 3.61 22.72
C ALA A 236 -57.76 3.51 22.13
N GLY A 237 -57.93 3.87 20.85
CA GLY A 237 -59.19 3.73 20.14
C GLY A 237 -59.67 2.27 20.07
N ARG A 238 -58.76 1.33 19.77
CA ARG A 238 -59.04 -0.11 19.77
C ARG A 238 -59.53 -0.59 21.13
N LYS A 239 -58.88 -0.16 22.22
CA LYS A 239 -59.30 -0.52 23.59
C LYS A 239 -60.70 0.00 23.93
N THR A 240 -61.00 1.24 23.59
CA THR A 240 -62.35 1.82 23.81
C THR A 240 -63.42 1.07 23.01
N ALA A 241 -63.14 0.73 21.75
CA ALA A 241 -64.05 -0.05 20.91
C ALA A 241 -64.28 -1.45 21.48
N GLU A 242 -63.21 -2.10 21.96
CA GLU A 242 -63.27 -3.42 22.59
C GLU A 242 -64.10 -3.40 23.87
N GLN A 243 -63.87 -2.43 24.76
CA GLN A 243 -64.67 -2.25 25.97
C GLN A 243 -66.16 -2.04 25.64
N LYS A 244 -66.46 -1.25 24.61
CA LYS A 244 -67.84 -1.05 24.16
C LYS A 244 -68.46 -2.35 23.65
N ARG A 245 -67.71 -3.14 22.87
CA ARG A 245 -68.15 -4.44 22.37
C ARG A 245 -68.50 -5.40 23.52
N GLU A 246 -67.65 -5.48 24.54
CA GLU A 246 -67.89 -6.31 25.72
C GLU A 246 -69.12 -5.85 26.51
N GLN A 247 -69.28 -4.53 26.68
CA GLN A 247 -70.45 -3.95 27.34
C GLN A 247 -71.74 -4.24 26.58
N ASP A 248 -71.74 -3.99 25.26
CA ASP A 248 -72.91 -4.22 24.39
C ASP A 248 -73.26 -5.72 24.35
N SER A 249 -72.26 -6.62 24.32
CA SER A 249 -72.47 -8.07 24.41
C SER A 249 -73.06 -8.50 25.75
N THR A 250 -72.57 -7.93 26.86
CA THR A 250 -73.08 -8.23 28.21
C THR A 250 -74.53 -7.80 28.35
N LYS A 251 -74.86 -6.61 27.83
CA LYS A 251 -76.23 -6.09 27.82
C LYS A 251 -77.15 -6.98 26.98
N ALA A 252 -76.73 -7.37 25.78
CA ALA A 252 -77.52 -8.25 24.92
C ALA A 252 -77.81 -9.61 25.59
N LEU A 253 -76.83 -10.17 26.33
CA LEU A 253 -77.02 -11.40 27.10
C LEU A 253 -78.03 -11.23 28.23
N ALA A 254 -77.96 -10.11 28.97
CA ALA A 254 -78.90 -9.81 30.04
C ALA A 254 -80.34 -9.62 29.50
N ASP A 255 -80.48 -8.89 28.40
CA ASP A 255 -81.77 -8.67 27.73
C ASP A 255 -82.37 -10.00 27.24
N ALA A 256 -81.54 -10.88 26.66
CA ALA A 256 -81.97 -12.22 26.23
C ALA A 256 -82.41 -13.11 27.41
N GLN A 257 -81.69 -13.07 28.53
CA GLN A 257 -82.05 -13.81 29.75
C GLN A 257 -83.37 -13.30 30.36
N ALA A 258 -83.58 -11.99 30.37
CA ALA A 258 -84.83 -11.38 30.82
C ALA A 258 -86.00 -11.82 29.94
N ALA A 259 -85.85 -11.74 28.62
CA ALA A 259 -86.87 -12.19 27.66
C ALA A 259 -87.22 -13.68 27.83
N LEU A 260 -86.22 -14.54 28.07
CA LEU A 260 -86.43 -15.97 28.33
C LEU A 260 -87.22 -16.19 29.63
N LYS A 261 -86.92 -15.45 30.69
CA LYS A 261 -87.65 -15.52 31.96
C LYS A 261 -89.11 -15.08 31.80
N ASP A 262 -89.35 -14.00 31.06
CA ASP A 262 -90.69 -13.50 30.78
C ASP A 262 -91.49 -14.51 29.94
N ALA A 263 -90.88 -15.08 28.90
CA ALA A 263 -91.48 -16.13 28.08
C ALA A 263 -91.82 -17.38 28.90
N LYS A 264 -90.92 -17.81 29.80
CA LYS A 264 -91.16 -18.94 30.71
C LYS A 264 -92.33 -18.67 31.66
N THR A 265 -92.41 -17.46 32.19
CA THR A 265 -93.50 -17.04 33.08
C THR A 265 -94.84 -17.03 32.33
N ALA A 266 -94.87 -16.48 31.11
CA ALA A 266 -96.05 -16.52 30.26
C ALA A 266 -96.49 -17.96 29.95
N ALA A 267 -95.55 -18.84 29.61
CA ALA A 267 -95.83 -20.25 29.36
C ALA A 267 -96.45 -20.97 30.58
N LEU A 268 -95.91 -20.74 31.78
CA LEU A 268 -96.46 -21.29 33.03
C LEU A 268 -97.88 -20.77 33.31
N ASN A 269 -98.14 -19.48 33.06
CA ASN A 269 -99.47 -18.89 33.20
C ASN A 269 -100.47 -19.54 32.24
N TYR A 270 -100.09 -19.73 30.96
CA TYR A 270 -100.94 -20.42 29.99
C TYR A 270 -101.21 -21.87 30.40
N GLN A 271 -100.20 -22.60 30.88
CA GLN A 271 -100.38 -23.96 31.36
C GLN A 271 -101.39 -24.03 32.54
N SER A 272 -101.26 -23.13 33.51
CA SER A 272 -102.19 -23.05 34.65
C SER A 272 -103.64 -22.77 34.22
N ILE A 273 -103.84 -21.91 33.21
CA ILE A 273 -105.16 -21.65 32.64
C ILE A 273 -105.73 -22.92 31.97
N ILE A 274 -104.91 -23.63 31.20
CA ILE A 274 -105.31 -24.89 30.54
C ILE A 274 -105.69 -25.95 31.59
N ASP A 275 -104.85 -26.16 32.60
CA ASP A 275 -105.09 -27.13 33.67
C ASP A 275 -106.37 -26.81 34.46
N SER A 276 -106.59 -25.51 34.76
CA SER A 276 -107.82 -25.04 35.42
C SER A 276 -109.06 -25.29 34.56
N ALA A 277 -108.98 -25.05 33.25
CA ALA A 277 -110.08 -25.32 32.32
C ALA A 277 -110.38 -26.83 32.20
N ALA A 278 -109.35 -27.67 32.18
CA ALA A 278 -109.49 -29.12 32.21
C ALA A 278 -110.17 -29.60 33.51
N ALA A 279 -109.79 -29.03 34.67
CA ALA A 279 -110.40 -29.34 35.96
C ALA A 279 -111.88 -28.94 36.04
N VAL A 280 -112.26 -27.75 35.54
CA VAL A 280 -113.66 -27.30 35.44
C VAL A 280 -114.50 -28.28 34.61
N THR A 281 -113.94 -28.77 33.51
CA THR A 281 -114.58 -29.75 32.63
C THR A 281 -114.74 -31.10 33.34
N ALA A 282 -113.71 -31.60 34.02
CA ALA A 282 -113.74 -32.87 34.74
C ALA A 282 -114.75 -32.87 35.91
N LEU A 283 -114.92 -31.74 36.60
CA LEU A 283 -115.87 -31.58 37.70
C LEU A 283 -117.31 -31.28 37.23
N GLY A 284 -117.55 -31.16 35.91
CA GLY A 284 -118.87 -30.87 35.35
C GLY A 284 -119.42 -29.50 35.76
N LEU A 285 -118.54 -28.52 36.02
CA LEU A 285 -118.91 -27.18 36.43
C LEU A 285 -119.21 -26.33 35.19
N LYS A 286 -120.37 -25.64 35.15
CA LYS A 286 -120.68 -24.65 34.11
C LYS A 286 -120.92 -23.27 34.72
N LYS A 287 -120.50 -22.25 33.99
CA LYS A 287 -120.77 -20.85 34.33
C LYS A 287 -122.18 -20.49 33.83
N VAL A 288 -123.10 -20.20 34.74
CA VAL A 288 -124.47 -19.76 34.44
C VAL A 288 -124.67 -18.39 35.09
N ASN A 289 -124.99 -17.36 34.29
CA ASN A 289 -125.18 -15.98 34.76
C ASN A 289 -124.07 -15.47 35.70
N GLY A 290 -122.81 -15.73 35.35
CA GLY A 290 -121.66 -15.26 36.11
C GLY A 290 -121.29 -16.09 37.35
N LYS A 291 -122.12 -17.06 37.76
CA LYS A 291 -121.86 -17.95 38.90
C LYS A 291 -121.43 -19.35 38.43
N ILE A 292 -120.51 -19.98 39.18
CA ILE A 292 -120.07 -21.36 38.94
C ILE A 292 -121.08 -22.30 39.62
N CYS A 293 -121.74 -23.16 38.84
CA CYS A 293 -122.70 -24.13 39.35
C CYS A 293 -122.25 -25.57 39.04
N GLN A 294 -122.44 -26.48 40.00
CA GLN A 294 -122.18 -27.90 39.85
C GLN A 294 -123.39 -28.62 39.25
N MET A 295 -123.17 -29.38 38.18
CA MET A 295 -124.23 -30.21 37.60
C MET A 295 -124.54 -31.37 38.54
N ARG A 296 -125.70 -31.32 39.21
CA ARG A 296 -126.25 -32.47 39.93
C ARG A 296 -126.69 -33.48 38.88
N LYS A 297 -126.08 -34.68 38.85
CA LYS A 297 -126.60 -35.80 38.07
C LYS A 297 -128.01 -36.11 38.59
N VAL A 298 -129.03 -35.75 37.81
CA VAL A 298 -130.39 -36.24 38.04
C VAL A 298 -130.36 -37.70 37.62
N GLY A 299 -130.53 -38.61 38.58
CA GLY A 299 -130.57 -40.05 38.32
C GLY A 299 -131.68 -40.39 37.35
N ALA A 300 -131.41 -41.36 36.48
CA ALA A 300 -132.42 -42.07 35.70
C ALA A 300 -133.35 -42.86 36.63
#